data_AF-A0A329IV62-F1
#
_entry.id   AF-A0A329IV62-F1
#
_cell.length_a   1.000
_cell.length_b   1.000
_cell.length_c   1.000
_cell.angle_alpha   90.00
_cell.angle_beta   90.00
_cell.angle_gamma   90.00
#
_symmetry.space_group_name_H-M   'P 1'
#
loop_
_entity.id
_entity.type
_entity.pdbx_description
1 polymer ?
#
loop_
_entity_poly.entity_id
_entity_poly.type
_entity_poly.pdbx_seq_one_letter_code
_entity_poly.pdbx_strand_id
1 'polypeptide(L)'
;MKTLMLIMSLLMLGGCTTSHVPSIANSQQTASGVARPLEDLEDRLTNRYISNVAKCSGDRPAYNCSGLLIRRANYNPSYDFWGLSADAIRLGSTTFSYIRSGVNSDSSDLTNGFIRMDPDSAQQAGKLAVNARCIYPFMADTQENNRAMHGCGFANGQDPIPLPADLASCATLSMPATSPDAWIENFISHGSSRINQCSLSTQGAAQFITSLTVRPRFPDLTRAYGNEILFENWNTADPARLPIEAIFYEASRGSLLNAQQLKLAYQAKSGIELPIVRIDLTNSAKRFTVVRAGDGEGALVAQRLNARHANLTPSCAGGTAPVYCSGVLVRAASYSTNYHAWNPNEDSAPAGATALSYLRGDIKTLALYSSKGQGIIFRELESIPAGLPAMRALCIYMADADSWKRADKGCGLHISSPTPGSESCASQGITTLAQLGAHWRTPLETPEWERRNHQCSLAISPASFMLAVNGRKENITGTESPYYRYNEIMIENWKMNAAEYVDAVYYISGNAEGLRQANEIQQDIRRSADGLIRPVIRIDLNRAADAVFSFHPEDQSF
;
A
#
# COMPACT_ATOMS: atom_id res chain seq x y z
N MET A 1 63.68 -52.14 -44.44
CA MET A 1 63.76 -53.61 -44.43
C MET A 1 62.71 -54.15 -43.47
N LYS A 2 61.92 -55.12 -43.94
CA LYS A 2 60.96 -55.97 -43.22
C LYS A 2 59.62 -55.35 -42.78
N THR A 3 58.74 -55.28 -43.78
CA THR A 3 57.41 -55.91 -43.81
C THR A 3 57.30 -57.17 -42.93
N LEU A 4 56.21 -57.36 -42.15
CA LEU A 4 55.25 -58.46 -42.37
C LEU A 4 54.02 -58.46 -41.43
N MET A 5 52.86 -58.67 -42.07
CA MET A 5 51.65 -59.45 -41.70
C MET A 5 51.01 -59.25 -40.32
N LEU A 6 49.79 -58.69 -40.22
CA LEU A 6 48.47 -59.19 -40.68
C LEU A 6 48.04 -60.48 -39.94
N ILE A 7 47.03 -60.38 -39.08
CA ILE A 7 45.86 -61.28 -38.99
C ILE A 7 44.73 -60.57 -38.23
N MET A 8 43.55 -60.71 -38.81
CA MET A 8 42.26 -60.08 -38.53
C MET A 8 41.38 -61.07 -37.76
N SER A 9 40.61 -60.62 -36.76
CA SER A 9 39.34 -61.18 -36.20
C SER A 9 39.14 -60.63 -34.77
N LEU A 10 37.97 -60.32 -34.19
CA LEU A 10 36.57 -60.08 -34.58
C LEU A 10 35.88 -59.61 -33.25
N LEU A 11 34.71 -58.97 -33.33
CA LEU A 11 33.76 -58.53 -32.28
C LEU A 11 33.97 -57.10 -31.75
N MET A 12 33.18 -56.07 -32.10
CA MET A 12 31.72 -55.83 -32.04
C MET A 12 31.36 -54.89 -30.86
N LEU A 13 30.52 -53.89 -31.18
CA LEU A 13 29.84 -52.89 -30.33
C LEU A 13 30.74 -51.70 -29.92
N GLY A 14 30.52 -50.45 -30.33
CA GLY A 14 29.32 -49.76 -30.80
C GLY A 14 29.01 -48.61 -29.84
N GLY A 15 29.46 -47.39 -30.15
CA GLY A 15 29.09 -46.17 -29.42
C GLY A 15 30.15 -45.06 -29.44
N CYS A 16 30.01 -44.10 -30.38
CA CYS A 16 30.88 -42.94 -30.50
C CYS A 16 30.73 -41.96 -29.34
N THR A 17 31.85 -41.57 -28.73
CA THR A 17 31.96 -40.42 -27.83
C THR A 17 32.26 -39.15 -28.63
N THR A 18 31.39 -38.14 -28.55
CA THR A 18 31.70 -36.76 -28.97
C THR A 18 32.04 -35.93 -27.74
N SER A 19 33.27 -35.41 -27.73
CA SER A 19 33.77 -34.48 -26.72
C SER A 19 33.18 -33.09 -27.00
N HIS A 20 32.42 -32.54 -26.05
CA HIS A 20 31.99 -31.13 -26.07
C HIS A 20 32.76 -30.35 -25.01
N VAL A 21 33.47 -29.33 -25.48
CA VAL A 21 34.09 -28.28 -24.67
C VAL A 21 32.97 -27.38 -24.12
N PRO A 22 32.81 -27.21 -22.79
CA PRO A 22 31.82 -26.26 -22.27
C PRO A 22 32.37 -24.84 -22.39
N SER A 23 31.65 -24.01 -23.15
CA SER A 23 31.77 -22.56 -23.14
C SER A 23 31.43 -22.01 -21.76
N ILE A 24 32.33 -21.23 -21.17
CA ILE A 24 32.12 -20.50 -19.92
C ILE A 24 31.13 -19.37 -20.19
N ALA A 25 29.86 -19.58 -19.81
CA ALA A 25 28.88 -18.51 -19.69
C ALA A 25 29.07 -17.83 -18.32
N ASN A 26 29.41 -16.55 -18.35
CA ASN A 26 29.55 -15.70 -17.19
C ASN A 26 28.15 -15.48 -16.58
N SER A 27 27.78 -16.24 -15.55
CA SER A 27 26.54 -16.02 -14.79
C SER A 27 26.79 -15.01 -13.67
N GLN A 28 26.70 -13.72 -14.01
CA GLN A 28 26.29 -12.73 -13.01
C GLN A 28 24.81 -12.96 -12.71
N GLN A 29 24.55 -13.88 -11.79
CA GLN A 29 23.22 -14.11 -11.24
C GLN A 29 23.00 -13.04 -10.17
N THR A 30 22.43 -11.90 -10.58
CA THR A 30 21.82 -10.96 -9.65
C THR A 30 20.72 -11.69 -8.90
N ALA A 31 20.81 -11.75 -7.58
CA ALA A 31 19.80 -12.31 -6.69
C ALA A 31 18.51 -11.45 -6.78
N SER A 32 17.66 -11.76 -7.75
CA SER A 32 16.29 -11.27 -7.81
C SER A 32 15.46 -12.09 -6.80
N GLY A 33 15.19 -11.49 -5.64
CA GLY A 33 14.23 -12.04 -4.68
C GLY A 33 12.86 -12.15 -5.34
N VAL A 34 12.39 -13.37 -5.54
CA VAL A 34 11.03 -13.62 -6.03
C VAL A 34 10.07 -13.12 -4.95
N ALA A 35 9.40 -11.99 -5.21
CA ALA A 35 8.27 -11.56 -4.41
C ALA A 35 7.21 -12.68 -4.44
N ARG A 36 6.91 -13.29 -3.28
CA ARG A 36 5.86 -14.30 -3.19
C ARG A 36 4.49 -13.61 -3.35
N PRO A 37 3.51 -14.20 -4.07
CA PRO A 37 2.20 -13.59 -4.30
C PRO A 37 1.45 -13.27 -2.99
N LEU A 38 0.69 -12.17 -2.99
CA LEU A 38 -0.13 -11.74 -1.84
C LEU A 38 -1.21 -12.76 -1.44
N GLU A 39 -1.68 -13.58 -2.38
CA GLU A 39 -2.65 -14.65 -2.12
C GLU A 39 -2.08 -15.79 -1.25
N ASP A 40 -0.76 -15.97 -1.18
CA ASP A 40 -0.10 -16.94 -0.27
C ASP A 40 -0.04 -16.42 1.19
N LEU A 41 -0.27 -15.12 1.44
CA LEU A 41 -0.11 -14.54 2.78
C LEU A 41 -1.23 -14.94 3.73
N GLU A 42 -2.50 -14.83 3.33
CA GLU A 42 -3.66 -15.18 4.18
C GLU A 42 -3.60 -16.65 4.62
N ASP A 43 -3.36 -17.55 3.65
CA ASP A 43 -3.25 -18.98 3.88
C ASP A 43 -2.03 -19.33 4.72
N ARG A 44 -0.86 -18.75 4.45
CA ARG A 44 0.34 -19.00 5.24
C ARG A 44 0.20 -18.54 6.69
N LEU A 45 -0.37 -17.35 6.92
CA LEU A 45 -0.63 -16.86 8.28
C LEU A 45 -1.64 -17.77 9.00
N THR A 46 -2.70 -18.16 8.31
CA THR A 46 -3.72 -19.08 8.84
C THR A 46 -3.11 -20.44 9.19
N ASN A 47 -2.38 -21.06 8.27
CA ASN A 47 -1.74 -22.36 8.45
C ASN A 47 -0.72 -22.34 9.59
N ARG A 48 0.09 -21.28 9.70
CA ARG A 48 1.00 -21.11 10.83
C ARG A 48 0.24 -20.97 12.15
N TYR A 49 -0.81 -20.15 12.19
CA TYR A 49 -1.60 -19.92 13.40
C TYR A 49 -2.28 -21.20 13.90
N ILE A 50 -2.85 -22.02 13.01
CA ILE A 50 -3.55 -23.26 13.41
C ILE A 50 -2.60 -24.44 13.65
N SER A 51 -1.36 -24.37 13.16
CA SER A 51 -0.37 -25.45 13.31
C SER A 51 -0.02 -25.66 14.78
N ASN A 52 -0.41 -26.83 15.30
CA ASN A 52 -0.24 -27.16 16.72
C ASN A 52 0.96 -28.07 17.03
N VAL A 53 2.00 -28.05 16.20
CA VAL A 53 3.22 -28.84 16.42
C VAL A 53 3.91 -28.46 17.74
N ALA A 54 4.43 -29.45 18.47
CA ALA A 54 5.23 -29.22 19.67
C ALA A 54 6.63 -28.68 19.31
N LYS A 55 7.14 -29.03 18.14
CA LYS A 55 8.48 -28.65 17.70
C LYS A 55 8.56 -28.65 16.18
N CYS A 56 9.51 -27.90 15.66
CA CYS A 56 9.86 -27.89 14.26
C CYS A 56 10.92 -28.97 13.98
N SER A 57 11.18 -29.20 12.69
CA SER A 57 12.24 -30.12 12.25
C SER A 57 13.59 -29.78 12.90
N GLY A 58 14.34 -30.82 13.28
CA GLY A 58 15.64 -30.69 13.96
C GLY A 58 15.53 -30.31 15.44
N ASP A 59 14.43 -30.66 16.10
CA ASP A 59 14.17 -30.36 17.53
C ASP A 59 14.12 -28.85 17.85
N ARG A 60 13.86 -28.02 16.84
CA ARG A 60 13.79 -26.56 17.03
C ARG A 60 12.47 -26.15 17.69
N PRO A 61 12.46 -25.09 18.52
CA PRO A 61 11.25 -24.58 19.16
C PRO A 61 10.16 -24.17 18.17
N ALA A 62 8.90 -24.34 18.56
CA ALA A 62 7.74 -24.22 17.66
C ALA A 62 7.62 -22.87 16.94
N TYR A 63 8.09 -21.75 17.52
CA TYR A 63 8.02 -20.43 16.87
C TYR A 63 8.77 -20.35 15.53
N ASN A 64 9.66 -21.30 15.25
CA ASN A 64 10.39 -21.36 13.99
C ASN A 64 9.50 -21.76 12.79
N CYS A 65 8.38 -22.46 13.00
CA CYS A 65 7.54 -23.00 11.92
C CYS A 65 6.03 -22.96 12.20
N SER A 66 5.62 -22.57 13.41
CA SER A 66 4.23 -22.57 13.88
C SER A 66 3.98 -21.32 14.72
N GLY A 67 2.72 -20.86 14.72
CA GLY A 67 2.29 -19.60 15.33
C GLY A 67 2.89 -18.38 14.63
N LEU A 68 2.46 -17.19 15.04
CA LEU A 68 2.89 -15.91 14.49
C LEU A 68 3.57 -15.07 15.56
N LEU A 69 4.62 -14.35 15.17
CA LEU A 69 5.29 -13.37 16.02
C LEU A 69 4.76 -11.99 15.66
N ILE A 70 4.19 -11.29 16.64
CA ILE A 70 3.63 -9.96 16.46
C ILE A 70 4.27 -8.99 17.44
N ARG A 71 4.48 -7.75 17.00
CA ARG A 71 4.83 -6.65 17.88
C ARG A 71 3.77 -5.57 17.73
N ARG A 72 3.18 -5.21 18.87
CA ARG A 72 2.18 -4.15 18.94
C ARG A 72 2.87 -2.81 18.66
N ALA A 73 2.24 -1.96 17.87
CA ALA A 73 2.73 -0.62 17.58
C ALA A 73 1.59 0.31 17.19
N ASN A 74 1.74 1.59 17.53
CA ASN A 74 0.88 2.66 17.06
C ASN A 74 1.71 3.63 16.21
N TYR A 75 1.09 4.21 15.19
CA TYR A 75 1.74 5.28 14.45
C TYR A 75 2.05 6.47 15.37
N ASN A 76 3.27 6.98 15.22
CA ASN A 76 3.71 8.21 15.86
C ASN A 76 4.60 8.96 14.85
N PRO A 77 4.34 10.24 14.56
CA PRO A 77 5.15 11.00 13.60
C PRO A 77 6.58 11.28 14.11
N SER A 78 6.85 11.12 15.40
CA SER A 78 8.15 11.40 16.02
C SER A 78 9.06 10.17 16.14
N TYR A 79 8.51 8.97 15.98
CA TYR A 79 9.26 7.72 16.18
C TYR A 79 8.84 6.65 15.18
N ASP A 80 9.84 5.99 14.59
CA ASP A 80 9.59 4.85 13.72
C ASP A 80 9.11 3.64 14.53
N PHE A 81 8.07 2.95 14.07
CA PHE A 81 7.50 1.81 14.83
C PHE A 81 8.42 0.59 14.91
N TRP A 82 9.37 0.47 13.99
CA TRP A 82 10.45 -0.53 14.05
C TRP A 82 11.62 -0.07 14.94
N GLY A 83 11.56 1.15 15.47
CA GLY A 83 12.51 1.68 16.42
C GLY A 83 12.51 0.94 17.76
N LEU A 84 13.51 1.27 18.58
CA LEU A 84 13.73 0.72 19.91
C LEU A 84 13.41 1.80 20.95
N SER A 85 12.62 1.46 21.97
CA SER A 85 12.41 2.34 23.12
C SER A 85 13.70 2.49 23.94
N ALA A 86 13.77 3.51 24.79
CA ALA A 86 14.89 3.67 25.72
C ALA A 86 15.07 2.42 26.62
N ASP A 87 13.97 1.81 27.04
CA ASP A 87 14.00 0.56 27.82
C ASP A 87 14.48 -0.64 27.01
N ALA A 88 14.05 -0.77 25.75
CA ALA A 88 14.56 -1.82 24.88
C ALA A 88 16.07 -1.68 24.66
N ILE A 89 16.56 -0.45 24.43
CA ILE A 89 17.99 -0.15 24.28
C ILE A 89 18.75 -0.53 25.56
N ARG A 90 18.27 -0.07 26.73
CA ARG A 90 18.87 -0.39 28.04
C ARG A 90 18.92 -1.89 28.30
N LEU A 91 17.85 -2.61 27.97
CA LEU A 91 17.75 -4.05 28.19
C LEU A 91 18.58 -4.88 27.19
N GLY A 92 18.85 -4.33 26.00
CA GLY A 92 19.44 -5.10 24.89
C GLY A 92 18.46 -6.09 24.24
N SER A 93 17.16 -5.94 24.52
CA SER A 93 16.09 -6.80 24.05
C SER A 93 14.83 -6.04 23.68
N THR A 94 14.14 -6.55 22.66
CA THR A 94 12.81 -6.08 22.23
C THR A 94 11.78 -7.17 22.41
N THR A 95 10.58 -6.79 22.80
CA THR A 95 9.50 -7.72 23.15
C THR A 95 8.55 -7.94 21.98
N PHE A 96 8.14 -9.18 21.82
CA PHE A 96 7.09 -9.61 20.89
C PHE A 96 6.07 -10.46 21.66
N SER A 97 4.91 -10.65 21.07
CA SER A 97 3.97 -11.68 21.48
C SER A 97 3.87 -12.77 20.41
N TYR A 98 3.67 -13.99 20.87
CA TYR A 98 3.50 -15.18 20.05
C TYR A 98 2.03 -15.60 20.05
N ILE A 99 1.37 -15.60 18.89
CA ILE A 99 -0.03 -16.00 18.77
C ILE A 99 -0.17 -17.32 18.02
N ARG A 100 -1.04 -18.19 18.53
CA ARG A 100 -1.33 -19.52 17.99
C ARG A 100 -2.70 -20.00 18.45
N SER A 101 -3.31 -20.89 17.68
CA SER A 101 -4.51 -21.62 18.11
C SER A 101 -4.23 -22.42 19.38
N GLY A 102 -5.18 -22.47 20.32
CA GLY A 102 -5.06 -23.28 21.55
C GLY A 102 -4.24 -22.67 22.69
N VAL A 103 -3.56 -21.53 22.49
CA VAL A 103 -2.82 -20.84 23.58
C VAL A 103 -3.52 -19.57 24.10
N ASN A 104 -4.76 -19.36 23.64
CA ASN A 104 -5.61 -18.19 23.88
C ASN A 104 -4.84 -16.87 23.66
N SER A 105 -4.87 -16.46 22.39
CA SER A 105 -4.08 -15.36 21.83
C SER A 105 -4.84 -14.03 21.77
N ASP A 106 -6.04 -13.99 22.32
CA ASP A 106 -6.97 -12.85 22.24
C ASP A 106 -6.86 -11.93 23.46
N SER A 107 -5.62 -11.51 23.79
CA SER A 107 -5.39 -10.62 24.94
C SER A 107 -5.99 -9.25 24.67
N SER A 108 -6.57 -8.60 25.69
CA SER A 108 -7.28 -7.32 25.56
C SER A 108 -6.46 -6.21 24.89
N ASP A 109 -5.14 -6.26 25.01
CA ASP A 109 -4.17 -5.30 24.48
C ASP A 109 -3.80 -5.48 22.99
N LEU A 110 -4.30 -6.53 22.31
CA LEU A 110 -4.06 -6.75 20.89
C LEU A 110 -4.87 -5.77 20.04
N THR A 111 -4.22 -4.73 19.53
CA THR A 111 -4.87 -3.64 18.77
C THR A 111 -4.27 -3.49 17.37
N ASN A 112 -3.02 -3.04 17.26
CA ASN A 112 -2.34 -2.75 16.00
C ASN A 112 -0.87 -3.13 16.10
N GLY A 113 -0.20 -3.31 14.97
CA GLY A 113 1.25 -3.48 14.94
C GLY A 113 1.75 -4.14 13.67
N PHE A 114 2.79 -4.96 13.79
CA PHE A 114 3.35 -5.68 12.66
C PHE A 114 3.60 -7.15 12.97
N ILE A 115 3.52 -7.96 11.92
CA ILE A 115 3.82 -9.39 11.91
C ILE A 115 5.27 -9.56 11.44
N ARG A 116 6.04 -10.33 12.20
CA ARG A 116 7.41 -10.70 11.83
C ARG A 116 7.40 -12.00 11.04
N MET A 117 8.27 -12.09 10.04
CA MET A 117 8.57 -13.34 9.35
C MET A 117 9.05 -14.40 10.35
N ASP A 118 8.71 -15.67 10.11
CA ASP A 118 9.44 -16.76 10.79
C ASP A 118 10.93 -16.71 10.40
N PRO A 119 11.81 -17.24 11.28
CA PRO A 119 13.25 -17.32 11.01
C PRO A 119 13.60 -17.95 9.65
N ASP A 120 12.92 -19.04 9.27
CA ASP A 120 13.23 -19.76 8.03
C ASP A 120 12.88 -18.89 6.80
N SER A 121 11.71 -18.25 6.80
CA SER A 121 11.29 -17.33 5.74
C SER A 121 12.14 -16.05 5.70
N ALA A 122 12.53 -15.52 6.85
CA ALA A 122 13.43 -14.36 6.94
C ALA A 122 14.79 -14.69 6.31
N GLN A 123 15.36 -15.86 6.62
CA GLN A 123 16.62 -16.31 6.05
C GLN A 123 16.52 -16.49 4.53
N GLN A 124 15.45 -17.14 4.05
CA GLN A 124 15.20 -17.31 2.61
C GLN A 124 15.07 -15.97 1.88
N ALA A 125 14.48 -14.96 2.52
CA ALA A 125 14.32 -13.63 1.98
C ALA A 125 15.56 -12.72 2.16
N GLY A 126 16.67 -13.23 2.68
CA GLY A 126 17.89 -12.45 2.95
C GLY A 126 17.69 -11.35 4.00
N LYS A 127 16.67 -11.47 4.85
CA LYS A 127 16.37 -10.54 5.93
C LYS A 127 17.23 -10.83 7.16
N LEU A 128 17.29 -9.87 8.08
CA LEU A 128 18.03 -9.97 9.32
C LEU A 128 17.49 -11.12 10.18
N ALA A 129 18.37 -12.07 10.48
CA ALA A 129 18.13 -13.06 11.51
C ALA A 129 18.27 -12.40 12.89
N VAL A 130 17.18 -12.36 13.64
CA VAL A 130 17.16 -11.87 15.03
C VAL A 130 16.82 -13.04 15.93
N ASN A 131 17.65 -13.29 16.93
CA ASN A 131 17.53 -14.45 17.81
C ASN A 131 16.54 -14.19 18.94
N ALA A 132 15.75 -15.21 19.28
CA ALA A 132 14.93 -15.19 20.48
C ALA A 132 15.82 -15.54 21.69
N ARG A 133 15.65 -14.83 22.79
CA ARG A 133 16.41 -15.05 24.03
C ARG A 133 15.68 -15.96 25.01
N CYS A 134 14.39 -15.69 25.25
CA CYS A 134 13.55 -16.44 26.18
C CYS A 134 12.07 -16.09 25.97
N ILE A 135 11.18 -16.88 26.59
CA ILE A 135 9.73 -16.64 26.58
C ILE A 135 9.15 -16.75 27.99
N TYR A 136 8.17 -15.89 28.28
CA TYR A 136 7.33 -15.93 29.47
C TYR A 136 5.91 -16.36 29.11
N PRO A 137 5.30 -17.27 29.90
CA PRO A 137 3.89 -17.62 29.75
C PRO A 137 2.94 -16.42 29.79
N PHE A 138 3.21 -15.41 30.61
CA PHE A 138 2.44 -14.15 30.64
C PHE A 138 3.36 -12.95 30.45
N MET A 139 2.82 -11.77 30.10
CA MET A 139 3.61 -10.54 30.05
C MET A 139 4.25 -10.26 31.43
N ALA A 140 5.57 -10.22 31.46
CA ALA A 140 6.42 -10.10 32.64
C ALA A 140 6.95 -8.68 32.87
N ASP A 141 6.45 -7.71 32.08
CA ASP A 141 6.86 -6.29 32.10
C ASP A 141 8.39 -6.15 32.04
N THR A 142 9.00 -6.85 31.07
CA THR A 142 10.47 -6.93 31.04
C THR A 142 11.16 -5.60 30.80
N GLN A 143 10.47 -4.66 30.16
CA GLN A 143 11.00 -3.32 29.90
C GLN A 143 10.97 -2.40 31.12
N GLU A 144 10.12 -2.64 32.12
CA GLU A 144 9.91 -1.72 33.25
C GLU A 144 10.62 -2.15 34.55
N ASN A 145 11.03 -3.41 34.67
CA ASN A 145 11.43 -4.00 35.96
C ASN A 145 12.93 -4.30 36.12
N ASN A 146 13.79 -3.67 35.30
CA ASN A 146 15.25 -3.83 35.32
C ASN A 146 15.69 -5.30 35.50
N ARG A 147 15.13 -6.19 34.68
CA ARG A 147 15.37 -7.64 34.76
C ARG A 147 16.76 -7.98 34.21
N ALA A 148 17.48 -8.83 34.94
CA ALA A 148 18.80 -9.34 34.54
C ALA A 148 18.73 -10.14 33.22
N MET A 149 19.90 -10.50 32.68
CA MET A 149 20.11 -11.37 31.52
C MET A 149 19.31 -10.91 30.31
N HIS A 150 19.45 -9.64 29.97
CA HIS A 150 18.71 -8.99 28.88
C HIS A 150 17.19 -9.17 28.98
N GLY A 151 16.65 -9.17 30.21
CA GLY A 151 15.23 -9.30 30.49
C GLY A 151 14.74 -10.71 30.76
N CYS A 152 15.58 -11.74 30.56
CA CYS A 152 15.23 -13.13 30.80
C CYS A 152 15.39 -13.58 32.26
N GLY A 153 16.18 -12.83 33.04
CA GLY A 153 16.40 -13.05 34.46
C GLY A 153 15.31 -12.46 35.35
N PHE A 154 15.52 -12.56 36.65
CA PHE A 154 14.61 -12.01 37.66
C PHE A 154 14.73 -10.48 37.74
N ALA A 155 13.64 -9.83 38.17
CA ALA A 155 13.60 -8.39 38.38
C ALA A 155 14.63 -7.98 39.45
N ASN A 156 15.34 -6.87 39.22
CA ASN A 156 16.41 -6.37 40.09
C ASN A 156 17.56 -7.37 40.34
N GLY A 157 17.68 -8.41 39.52
CA GLY A 157 18.81 -9.34 39.56
C GLY A 157 20.09 -8.69 39.02
N GLN A 158 21.23 -9.26 39.38
CA GLN A 158 22.52 -8.93 38.76
C GLN A 158 22.83 -9.92 37.64
N ASP A 159 23.47 -9.45 36.58
CA ASP A 159 23.90 -10.32 35.50
C ASP A 159 25.02 -11.24 35.96
N PRO A 160 24.92 -12.57 35.75
CA PRO A 160 26.05 -13.46 35.93
C PRO A 160 27.18 -13.09 34.94
N ILE A 161 28.43 -13.23 35.38
CA ILE A 161 29.62 -12.98 34.57
C ILE A 161 30.43 -14.29 34.48
N PRO A 162 30.59 -14.90 33.28
CA PRO A 162 30.00 -14.50 31.99
C PRO A 162 28.49 -14.80 31.92
N LEU A 163 27.79 -14.16 30.96
CA LEU A 163 26.40 -14.50 30.67
C LEU A 163 26.28 -15.95 30.15
N PRO A 164 25.26 -16.69 30.59
CA PRO A 164 24.94 -18.02 30.07
C PRO A 164 24.63 -18.01 28.57
N ALA A 165 24.88 -19.14 27.90
CA ALA A 165 24.49 -19.33 26.51
C ALA A 165 22.96 -19.35 26.32
N ASP A 166 22.23 -19.89 27.29
CA ASP A 166 20.77 -19.81 27.38
C ASP A 166 20.39 -18.91 28.56
N LEU A 167 19.75 -17.78 28.25
CA LEU A 167 19.44 -16.74 29.23
C LEU A 167 18.17 -17.06 30.04
N ALA A 168 17.46 -18.14 29.72
CA ALA A 168 16.24 -18.53 30.43
C ALA A 168 16.50 -18.93 31.89
N SER A 169 15.67 -18.40 32.80
CA SER A 169 15.91 -18.52 34.24
C SER A 169 15.25 -19.71 34.93
N CYS A 170 14.24 -20.35 34.33
CA CYS A 170 13.56 -21.48 34.99
C CYS A 170 14.48 -22.70 35.19
N ALA A 171 15.44 -22.92 34.29
CA ALA A 171 16.39 -24.02 34.39
C ALA A 171 17.49 -23.79 35.45
N THR A 172 17.71 -22.53 35.85
CA THR A 172 18.78 -22.15 36.79
C THR A 172 18.32 -22.13 38.24
N LEU A 173 17.03 -22.38 38.50
CA LEU A 173 16.50 -22.50 39.85
C LEU A 173 17.04 -23.75 40.54
N SER A 174 17.16 -23.69 41.88
CA SER A 174 17.54 -24.86 42.69
C SER A 174 16.59 -26.05 42.49
N MET A 175 15.32 -25.77 42.20
CA MET A 175 14.34 -26.71 41.69
C MET A 175 13.92 -26.26 40.28
N PRO A 176 14.45 -26.87 39.21
CA PRO A 176 14.17 -26.44 37.84
C PRO A 176 12.67 -26.48 37.51
N ALA A 177 12.15 -25.34 37.05
CA ALA A 177 10.73 -25.15 36.73
C ALA A 177 10.46 -25.25 35.22
N THR A 178 11.00 -26.28 34.57
CA THR A 178 11.06 -26.40 33.10
C THR A 178 10.01 -27.31 32.47
N SER A 179 9.22 -28.02 33.28
CA SER A 179 8.05 -28.81 32.84
C SER A 179 6.75 -28.10 33.22
N PRO A 180 5.60 -28.45 32.62
CA PRO A 180 4.33 -27.80 32.93
C PRO A 180 3.98 -27.80 34.43
N ASP A 181 4.06 -28.97 35.08
CA ASP A 181 3.70 -29.10 36.49
C ASP A 181 4.67 -28.35 37.40
N ALA A 182 5.98 -28.48 37.15
CA ALA A 182 7.01 -27.79 37.93
C ALA A 182 6.93 -26.25 37.77
N TRP A 183 6.61 -25.78 36.56
CA TRP A 183 6.41 -24.36 36.31
C TRP A 183 5.17 -23.83 37.04
N ILE A 184 4.06 -24.57 37.00
CA ILE A 184 2.82 -24.19 37.71
C ILE A 184 3.04 -24.13 39.21
N GLU A 185 3.70 -25.12 39.81
CA GLU A 185 4.04 -25.13 41.24
C GLU A 185 4.94 -23.94 41.61
N ASN A 186 5.95 -23.65 40.80
CA ASN A 186 6.80 -22.48 41.01
C ASN A 186 6.00 -21.17 40.90
N PHE A 187 5.16 -21.02 39.89
CA PHE A 187 4.37 -19.82 39.68
C PHE A 187 3.38 -19.56 40.83
N ILE A 188 2.69 -20.61 41.30
CA ILE A 188 1.76 -20.53 42.44
C ILE A 188 2.51 -20.16 43.73
N SER A 189 3.66 -20.79 44.00
CA SER A 189 4.45 -20.47 45.21
C SER A 189 4.98 -19.04 45.24
N HIS A 190 5.08 -18.37 44.08
CA HIS A 190 5.45 -16.96 43.94
C HIS A 190 4.23 -16.04 43.75
N GLY A 191 3.07 -16.47 44.27
CA GLY A 191 1.85 -15.67 44.35
C GLY A 191 1.08 -15.54 43.03
N SER A 192 1.36 -16.41 42.04
CA SER A 192 0.78 -16.35 40.69
C SER A 192 0.97 -14.97 40.02
N SER A 193 2.06 -14.28 40.37
CA SER A 193 2.38 -12.96 39.85
C SER A 193 3.06 -13.07 38.50
N ARG A 194 2.45 -12.47 37.46
CA ARG A 194 3.06 -12.37 36.12
C ARG A 194 4.42 -11.67 36.12
N ILE A 195 4.74 -10.89 37.15
CA ILE A 195 6.05 -10.21 37.26
C ILE A 195 7.08 -11.12 37.95
N ASN A 196 6.68 -12.13 38.71
CA ASN A 196 7.59 -13.00 39.47
C ASN A 196 7.89 -14.36 38.80
N GLN A 197 7.30 -14.64 37.64
CA GLN A 197 7.59 -15.86 36.87
C GLN A 197 9.05 -15.90 36.38
N CYS A 198 9.61 -17.12 36.37
CA CYS A 198 10.84 -17.43 35.64
C CYS A 198 10.57 -17.55 34.13
N SER A 199 11.61 -17.38 33.30
CA SER A 199 11.52 -17.53 31.84
C SER A 199 11.89 -18.92 31.36
N LEU A 200 11.31 -19.32 30.24
CA LEU A 200 11.55 -20.60 29.58
C LEU A 200 12.41 -20.40 28.33
N SER A 201 13.20 -21.42 28.00
CA SER A 201 14.14 -21.40 26.88
C SER A 201 13.45 -21.28 25.52
N THR A 202 13.98 -20.41 24.67
CA THR A 202 13.68 -20.34 23.23
C THR A 202 14.71 -21.09 22.38
N GLN A 203 15.59 -21.88 23.02
CA GLN A 203 16.52 -22.81 22.37
C GLN A 203 16.04 -24.26 22.54
N GLY A 204 15.50 -24.60 23.72
CA GLY A 204 14.93 -25.92 24.01
C GLY A 204 13.45 -26.03 23.68
N ALA A 205 13.08 -26.87 22.71
CA ALA A 205 11.69 -27.00 22.26
C ALA A 205 10.72 -27.43 23.38
N ALA A 206 11.15 -28.29 24.30
CA ALA A 206 10.32 -28.73 25.42
C ALA A 206 9.97 -27.59 26.40
N GLN A 207 10.93 -26.69 26.67
CA GLN A 207 10.67 -25.52 27.51
C GLN A 207 9.79 -24.50 26.80
N PHE A 208 10.02 -24.26 25.52
CA PHE A 208 9.16 -23.38 24.72
C PHE A 208 7.70 -23.84 24.74
N ILE A 209 7.46 -25.15 24.56
CA ILE A 209 6.10 -25.72 24.65
C ILE A 209 5.54 -25.65 26.06
N THR A 210 6.36 -25.87 27.10
CA THR A 210 5.93 -25.64 28.48
C THR A 210 5.33 -24.24 28.63
N SER A 211 5.94 -23.23 28.00
CA SER A 211 5.44 -21.86 28.08
C SER A 211 4.04 -21.67 27.49
N LEU A 212 3.66 -22.51 26.53
CA LEU A 212 2.35 -22.47 25.88
C LEU A 212 1.33 -23.32 26.65
N THR A 213 1.74 -24.49 27.15
CA THR A 213 0.87 -25.46 27.82
C THR A 213 0.37 -24.97 29.18
N VAL A 214 1.14 -24.15 29.90
CA VAL A 214 0.74 -23.65 31.22
C VAL A 214 -0.30 -22.54 31.14
N ARG A 215 -0.36 -21.78 30.02
CA ARG A 215 -1.26 -20.62 29.87
C ARG A 215 -2.73 -20.96 30.14
N PRO A 216 -3.35 -21.99 29.50
CA PRO A 216 -4.76 -22.31 29.72
C PRO A 216 -5.13 -22.66 31.16
N ARG A 217 -4.15 -22.95 32.04
CA ARG A 217 -4.38 -23.19 33.47
C ARG A 217 -4.67 -21.90 34.26
N PHE A 218 -4.41 -20.73 33.69
CA PHE A 218 -4.68 -19.42 34.29
C PHE A 218 -5.50 -18.55 33.32
N PRO A 219 -6.81 -18.84 33.14
CA PRO A 219 -7.64 -18.20 32.13
C PRO A 219 -7.77 -16.68 32.28
N ASP A 220 -7.81 -16.18 33.51
CA ASP A 220 -7.93 -14.74 33.78
C ASP A 220 -6.67 -13.98 33.34
N LEU A 221 -5.49 -14.48 33.71
CA LEU A 221 -4.21 -13.92 33.25
C LEU A 221 -4.05 -14.05 31.75
N THR A 222 -4.48 -15.17 31.18
CA THR A 222 -4.38 -15.41 29.74
C THR A 222 -5.24 -14.44 28.93
N ARG A 223 -6.42 -14.09 29.45
CA ARG A 223 -7.33 -13.12 28.82
C ARG A 223 -6.83 -11.68 28.98
N ALA A 224 -6.31 -11.36 30.16
CA ALA A 224 -5.82 -10.02 30.45
C ALA A 224 -4.46 -9.73 29.78
N TYR A 225 -3.60 -10.74 29.63
CA TYR A 225 -2.22 -10.56 29.22
C TYR A 225 -1.78 -11.59 28.15
N GLY A 226 -1.13 -11.08 27.10
CA GLY A 226 -0.42 -11.90 26.14
C GLY A 226 0.77 -12.64 26.77
N ASN A 227 1.46 -13.48 26.00
CA ASN A 227 2.80 -13.93 26.36
C ASN A 227 3.82 -12.88 25.92
N GLU A 228 5.05 -13.05 26.40
CA GLU A 228 6.15 -12.16 26.07
C GLU A 228 7.38 -12.98 25.69
N ILE A 229 7.81 -12.82 24.45
CA ILE A 229 9.05 -13.41 23.92
C ILE A 229 10.03 -12.29 23.63
N LEU A 230 11.26 -12.45 24.13
CA LEU A 230 12.30 -11.44 23.98
C LEU A 230 13.19 -11.80 22.81
N PHE A 231 13.49 -10.79 21.98
CA PHE A 231 14.41 -10.88 20.86
C PHE A 231 15.57 -9.92 21.07
N GLU A 232 16.73 -10.25 20.49
CA GLU A 232 17.85 -9.31 20.44
C GLU A 232 17.44 -8.00 19.75
N ASN A 233 18.03 -6.89 20.18
CA ASN A 233 17.87 -5.64 19.46
C ASN A 233 18.52 -5.69 18.07
N TRP A 234 18.06 -4.82 17.18
CA TRP A 234 18.58 -4.68 15.82
C TRP A 234 19.00 -3.25 15.52
N ASN A 235 19.78 -3.08 14.45
CA ASN A 235 20.07 -1.76 13.90
C ASN A 235 18.80 -1.18 13.26
N THR A 236 18.35 -0.02 13.74
CA THR A 236 17.13 0.66 13.27
C THR A 236 17.34 1.53 12.04
N ALA A 237 18.59 1.79 11.65
CA ALA A 237 18.93 2.68 10.53
C ALA A 237 18.64 2.09 9.14
N ASP A 238 18.51 0.76 9.05
CA ASP A 238 18.24 0.05 7.80
C ASP A 238 16.96 -0.80 7.92
N PRO A 239 15.77 -0.16 7.85
CA PRO A 239 14.50 -0.87 7.98
C PRO A 239 14.30 -1.92 6.89
N ALA A 240 14.90 -1.76 5.70
CA ALA A 240 14.74 -2.69 4.59
C ALA A 240 15.27 -4.10 4.88
N ARG A 241 16.21 -4.23 5.83
CA ARG A 241 16.73 -5.53 6.27
C ARG A 241 15.88 -6.20 7.34
N LEU A 242 14.93 -5.51 7.95
CA LEU A 242 14.13 -6.08 9.03
C LEU A 242 13.17 -7.15 8.49
N PRO A 243 12.97 -8.26 9.23
CA PRO A 243 12.09 -9.35 8.82
C PRO A 243 10.62 -9.02 9.09
N ILE A 244 10.14 -7.86 8.62
CA ILE A 244 8.74 -7.44 8.75
C ILE A 244 7.96 -8.01 7.56
N GLU A 245 6.92 -8.76 7.85
CA GLU A 245 6.13 -9.48 6.86
C GLU A 245 4.87 -8.72 6.44
N ALA A 246 4.16 -8.15 7.41
CA ALA A 246 2.92 -7.41 7.21
C ALA A 246 2.68 -6.43 8.36
N ILE A 247 1.90 -5.39 8.12
CA ILE A 247 1.28 -4.58 9.16
C ILE A 247 -0.07 -5.22 9.51
N PHE A 248 -0.53 -5.11 10.75
CA PHE A 248 -1.84 -5.61 11.14
C PHE A 248 -2.65 -4.60 11.96
N TYR A 249 -3.98 -4.78 11.90
CA TYR A 249 -4.90 -4.27 12.92
C TYR A 249 -5.87 -5.39 13.30
N GLU A 250 -6.26 -5.42 14.58
CA GLU A 250 -7.28 -6.32 15.11
C GLU A 250 -8.66 -5.77 14.79
N ALA A 251 -9.58 -6.66 14.38
CA ALA A 251 -10.87 -6.30 13.82
C ALA A 251 -11.79 -5.54 14.78
N SER A 252 -11.76 -5.87 16.07
CA SER A 252 -12.67 -5.29 17.07
C SER A 252 -12.08 -4.11 17.84
N ARG A 253 -10.75 -4.04 17.97
CA ARG A 253 -10.04 -3.07 18.83
C ARG A 253 -8.96 -2.28 18.12
N GLY A 254 -8.55 -2.71 16.92
CA GLY A 254 -7.55 -2.04 16.10
C GLY A 254 -8.13 -0.90 15.26
N SER A 255 -7.26 -0.28 14.47
CA SER A 255 -7.58 0.80 13.55
C SER A 255 -6.84 0.60 12.24
N LEU A 256 -7.61 0.46 11.16
CA LEU A 256 -7.05 0.40 9.80
C LEU A 256 -6.25 1.67 9.45
N LEU A 257 -6.69 2.85 9.91
CA LEU A 257 -5.96 4.10 9.72
C LEU A 257 -4.56 4.03 10.34
N ASN A 258 -4.44 3.50 11.56
CA ASN A 258 -3.14 3.34 12.22
C ASN A 258 -2.22 2.40 11.42
N ALA A 259 -2.75 1.23 11.00
CA ALA A 259 -2.01 0.29 10.17
C ALA A 259 -1.53 0.91 8.84
N GLN A 260 -2.32 1.78 8.23
CA GLN A 260 -1.92 2.49 7.02
C GLN A 260 -0.81 3.50 7.25
N GLN A 261 -0.87 4.25 8.34
CA GLN A 261 0.17 5.18 8.69
C GLN A 261 1.50 4.46 8.99
N LEU A 262 1.45 3.30 9.65
CA LEU A 262 2.62 2.42 9.82
C LEU A 262 3.18 1.95 8.47
N LYS A 263 2.32 1.44 7.57
CA LYS A 263 2.71 1.02 6.21
C LYS A 263 3.45 2.13 5.46
N LEU A 264 2.91 3.34 5.48
CA LEU A 264 3.50 4.49 4.78
C LEU A 264 4.81 4.95 5.38
N ALA A 265 4.89 5.03 6.71
CA ALA A 265 6.13 5.40 7.39
C ALA A 265 7.25 4.43 7.00
N TYR A 266 6.96 3.12 6.96
CA TYR A 266 7.91 2.11 6.53
C TYR A 266 8.28 2.24 5.05
N GLN A 267 7.30 2.41 4.15
CA GLN A 267 7.55 2.56 2.72
C GLN A 267 8.41 3.79 2.42
N ALA A 268 8.14 4.92 3.07
CA ALA A 268 8.90 6.15 2.90
C ALA A 268 10.37 6.01 3.30
N LYS A 269 10.69 5.14 4.27
CA LYS A 269 12.05 4.94 4.78
C LYS A 269 12.80 3.77 4.13
N SER A 270 12.09 2.72 3.76
CA SER A 270 12.69 1.47 3.25
C SER A 270 12.52 1.28 1.73
N GLY A 271 11.58 1.98 1.10
CA GLY A 271 11.14 1.73 -0.27
C GLY A 271 10.29 0.45 -0.42
N ILE A 272 10.03 -0.29 0.66
CA ILE A 272 9.28 -1.54 0.65
C ILE A 272 7.82 -1.28 1.01
N GLU A 273 6.92 -1.72 0.15
CA GLU A 273 5.49 -1.70 0.44
C GLU A 273 5.08 -2.99 1.18
N LEU A 274 4.57 -2.85 2.40
CA LEU A 274 4.05 -3.98 3.17
C LEU A 274 2.54 -4.15 2.97
N PRO A 275 2.02 -5.38 2.99
CA PRO A 275 0.58 -5.63 3.06
C PRO A 275 0.04 -5.28 4.44
N ILE A 276 -1.25 -4.95 4.51
CA ILE A 276 -1.99 -4.80 5.78
C ILE A 276 -2.89 -6.02 5.95
N VAL A 277 -2.90 -6.61 7.15
CA VAL A 277 -3.70 -7.77 7.51
C VAL A 277 -4.69 -7.39 8.61
N ARG A 278 -5.99 -7.58 8.35
CA ARG A 278 -7.03 -7.58 9.37
C ARG A 278 -6.95 -8.91 10.13
N ILE A 279 -6.81 -8.84 11.45
CA ILE A 279 -6.83 -10.01 12.35
C ILE A 279 -8.20 -10.11 13.01
N ASP A 280 -8.86 -11.26 12.92
CA ASP A 280 -10.12 -11.57 13.58
C ASP A 280 -10.08 -13.00 14.13
N LEU A 281 -9.54 -13.16 15.34
CA LEU A 281 -9.33 -14.49 15.92
C LEU A 281 -10.65 -15.22 16.26
N THR A 282 -11.77 -14.48 16.30
CA THR A 282 -13.12 -15.02 16.54
C THR A 282 -13.71 -15.67 15.28
N ASN A 283 -13.32 -15.19 14.11
CA ASN A 283 -13.81 -15.69 12.82
C ASN A 283 -12.87 -16.76 12.26
N SER A 284 -13.20 -18.04 12.49
CA SER A 284 -12.36 -19.16 12.07
C SER A 284 -12.13 -19.25 10.56
N ALA A 285 -13.05 -18.74 9.73
CA ALA A 285 -12.94 -18.76 8.27
C ALA A 285 -12.16 -17.56 7.71
N LYS A 286 -12.07 -16.45 8.46
CA LYS A 286 -11.42 -15.20 8.02
C LYS A 286 -10.52 -14.60 9.11
N ARG A 287 -9.68 -15.44 9.71
CA ARG A 287 -8.80 -15.02 10.82
C ARG A 287 -7.79 -13.97 10.41
N PHE A 288 -7.26 -14.11 9.20
CA PHE A 288 -6.29 -13.19 8.61
C PHE A 288 -6.82 -12.85 7.24
N THR A 289 -7.08 -11.57 6.99
CA THR A 289 -7.53 -11.08 5.69
C THR A 289 -6.64 -9.94 5.27
N VAL A 290 -6.01 -10.06 4.11
CA VAL A 290 -5.24 -8.98 3.51
C VAL A 290 -6.22 -7.90 3.07
N VAL A 291 -5.99 -6.70 3.59
CA VAL A 291 -6.68 -5.49 3.17
C VAL A 291 -6.23 -5.17 1.76
N ARG A 292 -7.16 -5.21 0.82
CA ARG A 292 -6.92 -4.92 -0.58
C ARG A 292 -7.10 -3.42 -0.82
N ALA A 293 -6.54 -2.93 -1.92
CA ALA A 293 -6.65 -1.53 -2.30
C ALA A 293 -8.14 -1.11 -2.35
N GLY A 294 -8.48 -0.09 -1.56
CA GLY A 294 -9.86 0.39 -1.37
C GLY A 294 -10.41 0.33 0.06
N ASP A 295 -9.99 -0.61 0.90
CA ASP A 295 -10.65 -0.87 2.20
C ASP A 295 -10.32 0.13 3.33
N GLY A 296 -9.35 1.02 3.12
CA GLY A 296 -9.15 2.20 3.97
C GLY A 296 -8.19 3.24 3.36
N GLU A 297 -7.83 3.10 2.09
CA GLU A 297 -6.91 4.02 1.42
C GLU A 297 -7.52 5.41 1.23
N GLY A 298 -8.80 5.64 1.56
CA GLY A 298 -9.50 6.88 1.27
C GLY A 298 -8.79 8.15 1.79
N ALA A 299 -8.27 8.14 3.02
CA ALA A 299 -7.50 9.27 3.55
C ALA A 299 -6.18 9.49 2.80
N LEU A 300 -5.55 8.40 2.32
CA LEU A 300 -4.31 8.45 1.54
C LEU A 300 -4.56 8.90 0.11
N VAL A 301 -5.65 8.44 -0.49
CA VAL A 301 -6.15 8.90 -1.78
C VAL A 301 -6.40 10.40 -1.68
N ALA A 302 -7.14 10.88 -0.67
CA ALA A 302 -7.33 12.31 -0.45
C ALA A 302 -5.99 13.08 -0.31
N GLN A 303 -5.06 12.59 0.51
CA GLN A 303 -3.75 13.21 0.69
C GLN A 303 -2.94 13.27 -0.61
N ARG A 304 -2.91 12.17 -1.38
CA ARG A 304 -2.22 12.08 -2.67
C ARG A 304 -2.84 13.04 -3.68
N LEU A 305 -4.16 13.11 -3.74
CA LEU A 305 -4.88 14.04 -4.62
C LEU A 305 -4.57 15.50 -4.27
N ASN A 306 -4.54 15.86 -2.98
CA ASN A 306 -4.12 17.20 -2.54
C ASN A 306 -2.66 17.49 -2.89
N ALA A 307 -1.74 16.54 -2.67
CA ALA A 307 -0.32 16.71 -3.02
C ALA A 307 -0.13 16.93 -4.53
N ARG A 308 -0.84 16.17 -5.37
CA ARG A 308 -0.81 16.36 -6.82
C ARG A 308 -1.43 17.68 -7.25
N HIS A 309 -2.55 18.06 -6.64
CA HIS A 309 -3.21 19.33 -6.92
C HIS A 309 -2.32 20.52 -6.57
N ALA A 310 -1.64 20.49 -5.42
CA ALA A 310 -0.70 21.52 -4.99
C ALA A 310 0.63 21.52 -5.77
N ASN A 311 0.95 20.45 -6.51
CA ASN A 311 2.17 20.38 -7.32
C ASN A 311 2.06 21.28 -8.57
N LEU A 312 2.83 22.36 -8.61
CA LEU A 312 2.84 23.34 -9.70
C LEU A 312 4.01 23.17 -10.68
N THR A 313 4.67 22.01 -10.68
CA THR A 313 5.85 21.79 -11.51
C THR A 313 5.50 21.96 -13.00
N PRO A 314 6.28 22.73 -13.79
CA PRO A 314 5.96 23.01 -15.19
C PRO A 314 6.27 21.86 -16.15
N SER A 315 6.95 20.82 -15.69
CA SER A 315 7.29 19.61 -16.46
C SER A 315 7.58 18.45 -15.52
N CYS A 316 7.26 17.23 -15.94
CA CYS A 316 7.56 16.03 -15.18
C CYS A 316 8.98 15.51 -15.46
N ALA A 317 9.41 14.51 -14.68
CA ALA A 317 10.67 13.84 -14.94
C ALA A 317 10.71 13.29 -16.38
N GLY A 318 11.87 13.36 -17.03
CA GLY A 318 12.00 12.99 -18.44
C GLY A 318 11.42 14.00 -19.43
N GLY A 319 11.00 15.19 -19.00
CA GLY A 319 10.57 16.27 -19.88
C GLY A 319 9.15 16.10 -20.45
N THR A 320 8.28 15.34 -19.78
CA THR A 320 6.87 15.15 -20.16
C THR A 320 5.97 16.25 -19.57
N ALA A 321 4.76 16.39 -20.12
CA ALA A 321 3.82 17.44 -19.71
C ALA A 321 3.33 17.27 -18.25
N PRO A 322 2.98 18.37 -17.54
CA PRO A 322 2.55 18.32 -16.15
C PRO A 322 1.45 17.31 -15.79
N VAL A 323 0.53 17.00 -16.70
CA VAL A 323 -0.58 16.05 -16.47
C VAL A 323 -0.12 14.67 -15.99
N TYR A 324 1.11 14.27 -16.33
CA TYR A 324 1.66 12.97 -15.97
C TYR A 324 2.01 12.87 -14.47
N CYS A 325 2.58 13.93 -13.88
CA CYS A 325 3.09 13.93 -12.50
C CYS A 325 2.40 14.93 -11.54
N SER A 326 1.53 15.80 -12.06
CA SER A 326 0.85 16.85 -11.28
C SER A 326 -0.59 17.04 -11.72
N GLY A 327 -1.39 17.65 -10.84
CA GLY A 327 -2.82 17.83 -11.02
C GLY A 327 -3.63 16.53 -10.99
N VAL A 328 -4.94 16.69 -11.02
CA VAL A 328 -5.94 15.63 -10.83
C VAL A 328 -6.90 15.61 -12.01
N LEU A 329 -7.14 14.42 -12.56
CA LEU A 329 -8.06 14.20 -13.67
C LEU A 329 -9.43 13.77 -13.11
N VAL A 330 -10.45 14.58 -13.37
CA VAL A 330 -11.80 14.39 -12.85
C VAL A 330 -12.79 14.31 -14.00
N ARG A 331 -13.67 13.30 -13.97
CA ARG A 331 -14.78 13.17 -14.92
C ARG A 331 -16.10 13.26 -14.18
N ALA A 332 -16.91 14.23 -14.55
CA ALA A 332 -18.30 14.26 -14.13
C ALA A 332 -19.06 13.10 -14.78
N ALA A 333 -19.69 12.27 -13.95
CA ALA A 333 -20.42 11.10 -14.39
C ALA A 333 -21.59 10.85 -13.42
N SER A 334 -22.70 10.35 -13.94
CA SER A 334 -23.87 10.01 -13.14
C SER A 334 -24.00 8.50 -13.02
N TYR A 335 -24.56 8.02 -11.91
CA TYR A 335 -24.94 6.63 -11.80
C TYR A 335 -26.01 6.28 -12.84
N SER A 336 -25.98 5.06 -13.35
CA SER A 336 -27.00 4.51 -14.21
C SER A 336 -27.12 3.00 -14.00
N THR A 337 -28.31 2.46 -14.16
CA THR A 337 -28.53 1.01 -14.24
C THR A 337 -28.23 0.44 -15.64
N ASN A 338 -28.05 1.30 -16.65
CA ASN A 338 -27.90 0.89 -18.05
C ASN A 338 -26.43 0.83 -18.50
N TYR A 339 -25.54 1.53 -17.80
CA TYR A 339 -24.12 1.60 -18.11
C TYR A 339 -23.34 1.99 -16.85
N HIS A 340 -22.06 1.62 -16.81
CA HIS A 340 -21.18 2.00 -15.71
C HIS A 340 -20.68 3.43 -15.85
N ALA A 341 -20.63 4.17 -14.74
CA ALA A 341 -20.21 5.58 -14.73
C ALA A 341 -18.75 5.80 -15.20
N TRP A 342 -17.91 4.76 -15.14
CA TRP A 342 -16.52 4.78 -15.60
C TRP A 342 -16.32 4.34 -17.05
N ASN A 343 -17.39 4.01 -17.77
CA ASN A 343 -17.28 3.66 -19.19
C ASN A 343 -17.12 4.92 -20.05
N PRO A 344 -16.20 4.93 -21.03
CA PRO A 344 -16.29 5.92 -22.10
C PRO A 344 -17.61 5.74 -22.86
N ASN A 345 -18.15 6.82 -23.42
CA ASN A 345 -19.35 6.71 -24.26
C ASN A 345 -18.90 6.46 -25.70
N GLU A 346 -18.99 5.21 -26.16
CA GLU A 346 -18.56 4.80 -27.51
C GLU A 346 -19.38 5.47 -28.62
N ASP A 347 -20.65 5.79 -28.35
CA ASP A 347 -21.56 6.44 -29.29
C ASP A 347 -21.47 7.98 -29.25
N SER A 348 -20.66 8.55 -28.35
CA SER A 348 -20.48 10.00 -28.29
C SER A 348 -19.46 10.50 -29.31
N ALA A 349 -19.80 11.63 -29.94
CA ALA A 349 -18.80 12.44 -30.60
C ALA A 349 -17.97 13.20 -29.54
N PRO A 350 -16.64 13.31 -29.71
CA PRO A 350 -15.84 12.73 -30.79
C PRO A 350 -15.50 11.26 -30.50
N ALA A 351 -15.59 10.41 -31.53
CA ALA A 351 -15.30 8.98 -31.36
C ALA A 351 -13.86 8.73 -30.88
N GLY A 352 -13.70 7.84 -29.89
CA GLY A 352 -12.39 7.40 -29.40
C GLY A 352 -11.71 8.36 -28.41
N ALA A 353 -12.41 9.38 -27.91
CA ALA A 353 -11.91 10.22 -26.82
C ALA A 353 -13.03 10.65 -25.85
N THR A 354 -12.63 10.92 -24.61
CA THR A 354 -13.50 11.36 -23.53
C THR A 354 -12.93 12.63 -22.89
N ALA A 355 -13.80 13.59 -22.65
CA ALA A 355 -13.48 14.85 -21.99
C ALA A 355 -13.43 14.72 -20.46
N LEU A 356 -12.38 15.26 -19.86
CA LEU A 356 -12.19 15.37 -18.42
C LEU A 356 -11.89 16.82 -18.02
N SER A 357 -12.04 17.15 -16.75
CA SER A 357 -11.47 18.35 -16.14
C SER A 357 -10.10 18.04 -15.53
N TYR A 358 -9.17 19.00 -15.64
CA TYR A 358 -7.84 18.93 -15.05
C TYR A 358 -7.70 19.96 -13.94
N LEU A 359 -7.61 19.50 -12.69
CA LEU A 359 -7.53 20.35 -11.50
C LEU A 359 -6.08 20.48 -11.06
N ARG A 360 -5.62 21.71 -10.84
CA ARG A 360 -4.30 22.04 -10.28
C ARG A 360 -4.42 23.34 -9.48
N GLY A 361 -3.57 23.54 -8.47
CA GLY A 361 -3.69 24.64 -7.51
C GLY A 361 -3.59 26.05 -8.09
N ASP A 362 -3.07 26.19 -9.30
CA ASP A 362 -2.99 27.45 -10.05
C ASP A 362 -3.96 27.52 -11.25
N ILE A 363 -4.79 26.50 -11.43
CA ILE A 363 -5.91 26.47 -12.37
C ILE A 363 -7.17 26.85 -11.60
N LYS A 364 -7.70 28.04 -11.88
CA LYS A 364 -8.94 28.53 -11.29
C LYS A 364 -10.11 27.64 -11.74
N THR A 365 -10.51 26.66 -10.93
CA THR A 365 -11.65 25.78 -11.19
C THR A 365 -12.76 26.08 -10.19
N LEU A 366 -13.89 26.59 -10.67
CA LEU A 366 -15.02 27.04 -9.86
C LEU A 366 -16.17 26.03 -9.82
N ALA A 367 -16.25 25.15 -10.82
CA ALA A 367 -17.23 24.07 -10.91
C ALA A 367 -16.67 22.97 -11.82
N LEU A 368 -17.35 21.82 -11.85
CA LEU A 368 -17.11 20.77 -12.83
C LEU A 368 -18.19 20.79 -13.91
N TYR A 369 -18.02 19.96 -14.97
CA TYR A 369 -18.93 19.91 -16.11
C TYR A 369 -20.41 19.87 -15.71
N SER A 370 -21.21 20.77 -16.30
CA SER A 370 -22.65 20.91 -16.04
C SER A 370 -23.01 21.14 -14.55
N SER A 371 -22.05 21.60 -13.74
CA SER A 371 -22.17 21.71 -12.28
C SER A 371 -22.60 20.39 -11.62
N LYS A 372 -22.27 19.25 -12.23
CA LYS A 372 -22.53 17.93 -11.66
C LYS A 372 -21.79 17.79 -10.33
N GLY A 373 -22.53 17.34 -9.32
CA GLY A 373 -22.04 17.19 -7.96
C GLY A 373 -21.26 15.91 -7.70
N GLN A 374 -20.96 15.11 -8.72
CA GLN A 374 -20.42 13.76 -8.57
C GLN A 374 -19.73 13.24 -9.83
N GLY A 375 -18.94 12.19 -9.67
CA GLY A 375 -18.32 11.47 -10.75
C GLY A 375 -17.14 10.64 -10.28
N ILE A 376 -16.13 10.51 -11.14
CA ILE A 376 -14.93 9.70 -10.87
C ILE A 376 -13.65 10.51 -11.00
N ILE A 377 -12.66 10.12 -10.23
CA ILE A 377 -11.28 10.60 -10.29
C ILE A 377 -10.43 9.46 -10.85
N PHE A 378 -9.57 9.76 -11.82
CA PHE A 378 -8.71 8.77 -12.46
C PHE A 378 -7.34 8.67 -11.79
N ARG A 379 -6.74 7.47 -11.88
CA ARG A 379 -5.35 7.23 -11.48
C ARG A 379 -4.40 8.12 -12.28
N GLU A 380 -3.21 8.35 -11.73
CA GLU A 380 -2.16 9.07 -12.42
C GLU A 380 -1.82 8.36 -13.74
N LEU A 381 -1.63 9.12 -14.82
CA LEU A 381 -1.30 8.56 -16.13
C LEU A 381 0.02 7.75 -16.13
N GLU A 382 0.91 8.01 -15.17
CA GLU A 382 2.17 7.27 -14.96
C GLU A 382 2.06 6.11 -13.95
N SER A 383 0.94 5.96 -13.25
CA SER A 383 0.75 4.96 -12.18
C SER A 383 -0.42 4.02 -12.45
N ILE A 384 -0.62 3.72 -13.73
CA ILE A 384 -1.60 2.73 -14.19
C ILE A 384 -1.18 1.33 -13.71
N PRO A 385 -2.10 0.54 -13.12
CA PRO A 385 -1.80 -0.81 -12.67
C PRO A 385 -1.18 -1.68 -13.78
N ALA A 386 -0.27 -2.58 -13.39
CA ALA A 386 0.34 -3.52 -14.33
C ALA A 386 -0.74 -4.33 -15.08
N GLY A 387 -0.59 -4.43 -16.40
CA GLY A 387 -1.54 -5.15 -17.26
C GLY A 387 -2.62 -4.26 -17.92
N LEU A 388 -2.69 -2.97 -17.59
CA LEU A 388 -3.56 -2.01 -18.28
C LEU A 388 -2.76 -1.10 -19.21
N PRO A 389 -3.26 -0.82 -20.43
CA PRO A 389 -2.68 0.19 -21.30
C PRO A 389 -2.68 1.57 -20.63
N ALA A 390 -1.62 2.34 -20.85
CA ALA A 390 -1.56 3.72 -20.40
C ALA A 390 -2.68 4.56 -21.01
N MET A 391 -3.34 5.38 -20.19
CA MET A 391 -4.26 6.39 -20.69
C MET A 391 -3.47 7.53 -21.34
N ARG A 392 -3.88 7.94 -22.54
CA ARG A 392 -3.17 8.95 -23.32
C ARG A 392 -3.95 10.26 -23.36
N ALA A 393 -3.36 11.31 -22.82
CA ALA A 393 -3.88 12.67 -23.03
C ALA A 393 -3.59 13.13 -24.47
N LEU A 394 -4.57 13.79 -25.09
CA LEU A 394 -4.54 14.18 -26.51
C LEU A 394 -4.28 15.67 -26.68
N CYS A 395 -5.04 16.50 -25.97
CA CYS A 395 -4.92 17.96 -25.95
C CYS A 395 -5.62 18.53 -24.72
N ILE A 396 -5.34 19.80 -24.42
CA ILE A 396 -5.98 20.58 -23.36
C ILE A 396 -6.48 21.92 -23.89
N TYR A 397 -7.57 22.40 -23.33
CA TYR A 397 -8.19 23.69 -23.59
C TYR A 397 -8.19 24.57 -22.35
N MET A 398 -8.23 25.90 -22.53
CA MET A 398 -8.30 26.83 -21.40
C MET A 398 -9.65 26.81 -20.72
N ALA A 399 -10.72 26.46 -21.42
CA ALA A 399 -12.09 26.36 -20.92
C ALA A 399 -12.79 25.11 -21.49
N ASP A 400 -14.10 24.96 -21.23
CA ASP A 400 -14.94 24.01 -21.95
C ASP A 400 -14.85 24.24 -23.47
N ALA A 401 -14.54 23.19 -24.22
CA ALA A 401 -14.25 23.19 -25.64
C ALA A 401 -15.47 22.90 -26.53
N ASP A 402 -16.61 22.49 -25.97
CA ASP A 402 -17.72 21.90 -26.73
C ASP A 402 -17.21 20.74 -27.61
N SER A 403 -16.33 19.89 -27.05
CA SER A 403 -15.48 18.94 -27.80
C SER A 403 -16.23 17.93 -28.66
N TRP A 404 -17.49 17.64 -28.34
CA TRP A 404 -18.39 16.81 -29.17
C TRP A 404 -18.66 17.40 -30.56
N LYS A 405 -18.41 18.69 -30.75
CA LYS A 405 -18.50 19.41 -32.03
C LYS A 405 -17.13 19.66 -32.68
N ARG A 406 -16.08 18.96 -32.23
CA ARG A 406 -14.72 19.12 -32.74
C ARG A 406 -14.20 17.89 -33.46
N ALA A 407 -13.43 18.13 -34.51
CA ALA A 407 -12.69 17.09 -35.23
C ALA A 407 -11.53 16.52 -34.38
N ASP A 408 -10.80 15.54 -34.94
CA ASP A 408 -9.54 15.01 -34.38
C ASP A 408 -9.62 14.60 -32.90
N LYS A 409 -10.58 13.72 -32.58
CA LYS A 409 -10.80 13.24 -31.20
C LYS A 409 -11.04 14.39 -30.20
N GLY A 410 -11.68 15.47 -30.66
CA GLY A 410 -12.01 16.64 -29.86
C GLY A 410 -10.92 17.72 -29.83
N CYS A 411 -9.80 17.51 -30.50
CA CYS A 411 -8.64 18.42 -30.50
C CYS A 411 -8.55 19.30 -31.75
N GLY A 412 -9.42 19.09 -32.73
CA GLY A 412 -9.39 19.77 -34.01
C GLY A 412 -10.40 20.91 -34.11
N LEU A 413 -10.71 21.25 -35.36
CA LEU A 413 -11.65 22.29 -35.76
C LEU A 413 -13.03 22.09 -35.13
N HIS A 414 -13.60 23.18 -34.64
CA HIS A 414 -14.98 23.24 -34.19
C HIS A 414 -15.93 23.49 -35.37
N ILE A 415 -16.99 22.70 -35.53
CA ILE A 415 -17.89 22.78 -36.71
C ILE A 415 -18.61 24.13 -36.84
N SER A 416 -18.88 24.82 -35.74
CA SER A 416 -19.48 26.17 -35.74
C SER A 416 -18.45 27.31 -35.76
N SER A 417 -17.16 26.98 -35.84
CA SER A 417 -16.06 27.93 -36.02
C SER A 417 -15.03 27.35 -36.98
N PRO A 418 -15.44 26.97 -38.20
CA PRO A 418 -14.73 26.00 -39.03
C PRO A 418 -13.38 26.48 -39.56
N THR A 419 -13.12 27.80 -39.59
CA THR A 419 -11.82 28.47 -39.81
C THR A 419 -12.07 29.96 -40.03
N PRO A 420 -11.14 30.86 -39.67
CA PRO A 420 -9.92 30.60 -38.90
C PRO A 420 -10.17 30.76 -37.40
N GLY A 421 -9.55 29.92 -36.57
CA GLY A 421 -9.40 30.20 -35.15
C GLY A 421 -9.50 29.00 -34.21
N SER A 422 -10.27 27.98 -34.56
CA SER A 422 -10.55 26.84 -33.67
C SER A 422 -9.65 25.62 -33.89
N GLU A 423 -8.71 25.70 -34.84
CA GLU A 423 -7.65 24.71 -35.07
C GLU A 423 -6.74 24.57 -33.84
N SER A 424 -5.72 23.70 -33.91
CA SER A 424 -4.66 23.71 -32.89
C SER A 424 -3.98 25.09 -32.81
N CYS A 425 -3.55 25.50 -31.61
CA CYS A 425 -2.85 26.77 -31.44
C CYS A 425 -1.53 26.77 -32.24
N ALA A 426 -0.86 25.62 -32.32
CA ALA A 426 0.39 25.44 -33.04
C ALA A 426 0.24 25.69 -34.55
N SER A 427 -0.82 25.17 -35.18
CA SER A 427 -1.08 25.40 -36.62
C SER A 427 -1.41 26.85 -36.96
N GLN A 428 -1.75 27.65 -35.95
CA GLN A 428 -2.04 29.08 -36.07
C GLN A 428 -0.84 29.97 -35.66
N GLY A 429 0.30 29.38 -35.30
CA GLY A 429 1.47 30.13 -34.82
C GLY A 429 1.32 30.73 -33.42
N ILE A 430 0.30 30.31 -32.67
CA ILE A 430 0.05 30.74 -31.29
C ILE A 430 0.93 29.92 -30.35
N THR A 431 2.04 30.52 -29.92
CA THR A 431 3.08 29.87 -29.10
C THR A 431 3.45 30.64 -27.85
N THR A 432 2.90 31.85 -27.68
CA THR A 432 3.16 32.73 -26.54
C THR A 432 1.87 33.07 -25.79
N LEU A 433 2.03 33.43 -24.52
CA LEU A 433 0.92 33.80 -23.65
C LEU A 433 0.15 35.04 -24.15
N ALA A 434 0.88 36.02 -24.69
CA ALA A 434 0.28 37.21 -25.31
C ALA A 434 -0.56 36.86 -26.54
N GLN A 435 -0.07 35.98 -27.42
CA GLN A 435 -0.82 35.50 -28.58
C GLN A 435 -2.06 34.71 -28.14
N LEU A 436 -1.93 33.79 -27.18
CA LEU A 436 -3.05 33.00 -26.70
C LEU A 436 -4.13 33.86 -26.03
N GLY A 437 -3.72 34.86 -25.24
CA GLY A 437 -4.66 35.81 -24.64
C GLY A 437 -5.37 36.68 -25.68
N ALA A 438 -4.66 37.13 -26.72
CA ALA A 438 -5.26 37.88 -27.83
C ALA A 438 -6.25 37.01 -28.63
N HIS A 439 -5.90 35.74 -28.85
CA HIS A 439 -6.76 34.74 -29.48
C HIS A 439 -8.03 34.51 -28.65
N TRP A 440 -7.89 34.30 -27.34
CA TRP A 440 -9.03 34.08 -26.44
C TRP A 440 -10.01 35.25 -26.42
N ARG A 441 -9.52 36.49 -26.42
CA ARG A 441 -10.37 37.70 -26.44
C ARG A 441 -11.12 37.91 -27.78
N THR A 442 -10.87 37.05 -28.76
CA THR A 442 -11.52 37.07 -30.07
C THR A 442 -12.39 35.80 -30.21
N PRO A 443 -13.63 35.89 -30.73
CA PRO A 443 -14.38 37.11 -31.03
C PRO A 443 -14.74 37.90 -29.77
N LEU A 444 -15.08 39.18 -29.96
CA LEU A 444 -15.65 40.01 -28.89
C LEU A 444 -16.98 39.39 -28.43
N GLU A 445 -17.24 39.50 -27.13
CA GLU A 445 -18.15 38.63 -26.39
C GLU A 445 -19.64 38.86 -26.69
N THR A 446 -20.18 38.26 -27.77
CA THR A 446 -21.63 38.01 -27.94
C THR A 446 -21.91 37.00 -29.06
N PRO A 447 -22.56 35.84 -28.77
CA PRO A 447 -22.87 35.27 -27.44
C PRO A 447 -21.68 34.59 -26.73
N GLU A 448 -21.81 34.36 -25.42
CA GLU A 448 -20.75 33.84 -24.52
C GLU A 448 -20.08 32.53 -24.99
N TRP A 449 -20.78 31.69 -25.74
CA TRP A 449 -20.26 30.41 -26.22
C TRP A 449 -19.31 30.57 -27.42
N GLU A 450 -19.26 31.74 -28.07
CA GLU A 450 -18.41 31.94 -29.25
C GLU A 450 -16.92 31.76 -28.94
N ARG A 451 -16.42 32.30 -27.82
CA ARG A 451 -15.00 32.10 -27.45
C ARG A 451 -14.68 30.64 -27.14
N ARG A 452 -15.63 29.91 -26.54
CA ARG A 452 -15.48 28.47 -26.27
C ARG A 452 -15.37 27.66 -27.56
N ASN A 453 -16.07 28.10 -28.62
CA ASN A 453 -16.03 27.47 -29.94
C ASN A 453 -14.79 27.90 -30.74
N HIS A 454 -14.38 29.18 -30.61
CA HIS A 454 -13.24 29.76 -31.31
C HIS A 454 -11.88 29.44 -30.68
N GLN A 455 -11.81 29.00 -29.41
CA GLN A 455 -10.52 28.65 -28.80
C GLN A 455 -9.81 27.52 -29.55
N CYS A 456 -8.49 27.55 -29.50
CA CYS A 456 -7.59 26.58 -30.10
C CYS A 456 -7.15 25.52 -29.09
N SER A 457 -6.81 24.31 -29.58
CA SER A 457 -6.30 23.22 -28.74
C SER A 457 -4.81 23.35 -28.48
N LEU A 458 -4.36 22.94 -27.29
CA LEU A 458 -2.94 22.92 -26.92
C LEU A 458 -2.46 21.48 -26.74
N ALA A 459 -1.29 21.19 -27.32
CA ALA A 459 -0.68 19.86 -27.30
C ALA A 459 -0.22 19.46 -25.88
N ILE A 460 -0.12 18.15 -25.64
CA ILE A 460 0.43 17.57 -24.41
C ILE A 460 1.97 17.55 -24.45
N SER A 461 2.56 18.74 -24.56
CA SER A 461 3.99 19.00 -24.37
C SER A 461 4.16 19.95 -23.18
N PRO A 462 5.31 19.97 -22.47
CA PRO A 462 5.49 20.87 -21.33
C PRO A 462 5.17 22.34 -21.65
N ALA A 463 5.69 22.85 -22.76
CA ALA A 463 5.52 24.24 -23.15
C ALA A 463 4.05 24.56 -23.51
N SER A 464 3.43 23.77 -24.39
CA SER A 464 2.03 23.99 -24.81
C SER A 464 1.04 23.78 -23.66
N PHE A 465 1.28 22.79 -22.80
CA PHE A 465 0.44 22.52 -21.64
C PHE A 465 0.51 23.65 -20.62
N MET A 466 1.71 24.15 -20.31
CA MET A 466 1.87 25.31 -19.43
C MET A 466 1.32 26.60 -20.03
N LEU A 467 1.35 26.74 -21.35
CA LEU A 467 0.68 27.84 -22.05
C LEU A 467 -0.85 27.79 -21.80
N ALA A 468 -1.47 26.62 -21.74
CA ALA A 468 -2.88 26.47 -21.39
C ALA A 468 -3.16 26.89 -19.94
N VAL A 469 -2.32 26.43 -19.00
CA VAL A 469 -2.46 26.73 -17.57
C VAL A 469 -2.32 28.24 -17.31
N ASN A 470 -1.24 28.84 -17.83
CA ASN A 470 -0.98 30.27 -17.66
C ASN A 470 -2.01 31.11 -18.41
N GLY A 471 -2.40 30.69 -19.62
CA GLY A 471 -3.44 31.34 -20.41
C GLY A 471 -4.76 31.44 -19.66
N ARG A 472 -5.23 30.34 -19.08
CA ARG A 472 -6.43 30.35 -18.24
C ARG A 472 -6.26 31.26 -17.03
N LYS A 473 -5.15 31.13 -16.30
CA LYS A 473 -4.88 31.92 -15.08
C LYS A 473 -4.99 33.42 -15.32
N GLU A 474 -4.46 33.90 -16.45
CA GLU A 474 -4.41 35.33 -16.81
C GLU A 474 -5.66 35.84 -17.52
N ASN A 475 -6.31 35.01 -18.35
CA ASN A 475 -7.35 35.48 -19.27
C ASN A 475 -8.76 35.04 -18.90
N ILE A 476 -8.92 34.17 -17.88
CA ILE A 476 -10.21 33.62 -17.47
C ILE A 476 -10.38 33.77 -15.96
N THR A 477 -11.40 34.53 -15.54
CA THR A 477 -11.82 34.59 -14.13
C THR A 477 -12.71 33.39 -13.77
N GLY A 478 -13.43 32.85 -14.76
CA GLY A 478 -14.35 31.72 -14.63
C GLY A 478 -15.77 32.13 -14.24
N THR A 479 -15.98 33.39 -13.84
CA THR A 479 -17.29 33.94 -13.48
C THR A 479 -18.02 34.56 -14.65
N GLU A 480 -17.35 34.79 -15.79
CA GLU A 480 -17.94 35.43 -16.97
C GLU A 480 -18.96 34.54 -17.67
N SER A 481 -18.80 33.21 -17.59
CA SER A 481 -19.73 32.26 -18.19
C SER A 481 -19.66 30.90 -17.48
N PRO A 482 -20.77 30.13 -17.39
CA PRO A 482 -20.76 28.76 -16.89
C PRO A 482 -19.74 27.85 -17.62
N TYR A 483 -19.49 28.07 -18.90
CA TYR A 483 -18.54 27.30 -19.73
C TYR A 483 -17.07 27.57 -19.37
N TYR A 484 -16.79 28.63 -18.62
CA TYR A 484 -15.42 29.00 -18.24
C TYR A 484 -15.08 28.60 -16.81
N ARG A 485 -16.02 27.99 -16.07
CA ARG A 485 -15.80 27.56 -14.67
C ARG A 485 -14.81 26.41 -14.51
N TYR A 486 -14.54 25.67 -15.59
CA TYR A 486 -13.56 24.59 -15.67
C TYR A 486 -12.77 24.66 -16.99
N ASN A 487 -11.70 23.88 -17.06
CA ASN A 487 -11.00 23.55 -18.30
C ASN A 487 -11.46 22.19 -18.84
N GLU A 488 -10.99 21.85 -20.02
CA GLU A 488 -11.25 20.55 -20.65
C GLU A 488 -9.95 19.94 -21.18
N ILE A 489 -9.70 18.68 -20.84
CA ILE A 489 -8.62 17.86 -21.37
C ILE A 489 -9.22 16.63 -22.04
N MET A 490 -8.77 16.34 -23.26
CA MET A 490 -9.21 15.17 -24.01
C MET A 490 -8.30 13.99 -23.70
N ILE A 491 -8.89 12.87 -23.27
CA ILE A 491 -8.20 11.61 -23.00
C ILE A 491 -8.68 10.58 -24.03
N GLU A 492 -7.77 9.78 -24.57
CA GLU A 492 -8.13 8.64 -25.42
C GLU A 492 -9.00 7.65 -24.64
N ASN A 493 -10.04 7.11 -25.29
CA ASN A 493 -10.92 6.14 -24.64
C ASN A 493 -10.11 4.93 -24.13
N TRP A 494 -10.33 4.60 -22.87
CA TRP A 494 -9.81 3.38 -22.25
C TRP A 494 -10.77 2.21 -22.51
N LYS A 495 -10.35 1.01 -22.10
CA LYS A 495 -11.16 -0.20 -22.24
C LYS A 495 -12.48 -0.07 -21.49
N MET A 496 -13.59 -0.46 -22.13
CA MET A 496 -14.89 -0.60 -21.47
C MET A 496 -14.83 -1.50 -20.24
N ASN A 497 -15.59 -1.14 -19.22
CA ASN A 497 -15.74 -1.87 -17.96
C ASN A 497 -14.44 -2.02 -17.14
N ALA A 498 -13.41 -1.22 -17.42
CA ALA A 498 -12.15 -1.23 -16.67
C ALA A 498 -12.20 -0.28 -15.45
N ALA A 499 -12.84 -0.72 -14.37
CA ALA A 499 -12.99 0.06 -13.13
C ALA A 499 -11.63 0.33 -12.43
N GLU A 500 -10.59 -0.42 -12.79
CA GLU A 500 -9.24 -0.31 -12.26
C GLU A 500 -8.58 1.05 -12.57
N TYR A 501 -9.02 1.73 -13.64
CA TYR A 501 -8.57 3.10 -13.97
C TYR A 501 -9.10 4.16 -13.00
N VAL A 502 -10.22 3.88 -12.33
CA VAL A 502 -10.79 4.76 -11.31
C VAL A 502 -9.88 4.72 -10.10
N ASP A 503 -9.59 5.88 -9.53
CA ASP A 503 -8.82 6.04 -8.30
C ASP A 503 -9.73 6.30 -7.10
N ALA A 504 -10.77 7.12 -7.33
CA ALA A 504 -11.82 7.42 -6.38
C ALA A 504 -13.13 7.76 -7.10
N VAL A 505 -14.22 7.63 -6.37
CA VAL A 505 -15.48 8.30 -6.70
C VAL A 505 -15.50 9.63 -5.97
N TYR A 506 -16.10 10.68 -6.53
CA TYR A 506 -16.19 11.96 -5.84
C TYR A 506 -17.60 12.48 -5.74
N TYR A 507 -17.79 13.38 -4.78
CA TYR A 507 -18.88 14.34 -4.80
C TYR A 507 -18.43 15.75 -4.37
N ILE A 508 -19.19 16.77 -4.76
CA ILE A 508 -18.93 18.17 -4.38
C ILE A 508 -19.54 18.44 -2.99
N SER A 509 -18.76 19.08 -2.12
CA SER A 509 -19.18 19.48 -0.77
C SER A 509 -20.52 20.25 -0.79
N GLY A 510 -21.41 19.89 0.13
CA GLY A 510 -22.76 20.46 0.22
C GLY A 510 -23.78 19.92 -0.78
N ASN A 511 -23.40 18.97 -1.66
CA ASN A 511 -24.31 18.38 -2.64
C ASN A 511 -24.79 16.97 -2.22
N ALA A 512 -25.94 16.90 -1.54
CA ALA A 512 -26.52 15.65 -1.05
C ALA A 512 -26.91 14.67 -2.18
N GLU A 513 -27.41 15.20 -3.30
CA GLU A 513 -27.70 14.42 -4.51
C GLU A 513 -26.41 13.79 -5.08
N GLY A 514 -25.35 14.59 -5.14
CA GLY A 514 -24.02 14.14 -5.56
C GLY A 514 -23.48 13.04 -4.68
N LEU A 515 -23.58 13.18 -3.35
CA LEU A 515 -23.17 12.12 -2.41
C LEU A 515 -23.96 10.83 -2.63
N ARG A 516 -25.28 10.91 -2.82
CA ARG A 516 -26.09 9.72 -3.10
C ARG A 516 -25.61 9.01 -4.36
N GLN A 517 -25.43 9.73 -5.46
CA GLN A 517 -24.95 9.12 -6.70
C GLN A 517 -23.51 8.62 -6.61
N ALA A 518 -22.63 9.30 -5.86
CA ALA A 518 -21.28 8.81 -5.58
C ALA A 518 -21.31 7.46 -4.84
N ASN A 519 -22.21 7.30 -3.86
CA ASN A 519 -22.43 6.03 -3.19
C ASN A 519 -22.94 4.95 -4.15
N GLU A 520 -23.88 5.27 -5.04
CA GLU A 520 -24.37 4.32 -6.05
C GLU A 520 -23.25 3.88 -7.01
N ILE A 521 -22.38 4.80 -7.45
CA ILE A 521 -21.20 4.48 -8.27
C ILE A 521 -20.20 3.62 -7.48
N GLN A 522 -19.92 3.94 -6.22
CA GLN A 522 -19.02 3.15 -5.37
C GLN A 522 -19.51 1.71 -5.23
N GLN A 523 -20.80 1.53 -4.99
CA GLN A 523 -21.39 0.20 -4.90
C GLN A 523 -21.41 -0.53 -6.25
N ASP A 524 -21.64 0.18 -7.35
CA ASP A 524 -21.58 -0.42 -8.70
C ASP A 524 -20.17 -0.94 -9.01
N ILE A 525 -19.11 -0.15 -8.76
CA ILE A 525 -17.71 -0.60 -8.88
C ILE A 525 -17.50 -1.88 -8.07
N ARG A 526 -17.93 -1.89 -6.81
CA ARG A 526 -17.78 -3.06 -5.92
C ARG A 526 -18.45 -4.31 -6.48
N ARG A 527 -19.68 -4.18 -6.98
CA ARG A 527 -20.45 -5.32 -7.52
C ARG A 527 -19.91 -5.81 -8.86
N SER A 528 -19.43 -4.90 -9.69
CA SER A 528 -19.13 -5.14 -11.10
C SER A 528 -17.66 -5.44 -11.38
N ALA A 529 -16.75 -5.19 -10.42
CA ALA A 529 -15.31 -5.37 -10.58
C ALA A 529 -14.69 -6.23 -9.46
N ASP A 530 -15.20 -7.46 -9.27
CA ASP A 530 -14.63 -8.47 -8.35
C ASP A 530 -14.39 -7.96 -6.91
N GLY A 531 -15.36 -7.19 -6.39
CA GLY A 531 -15.24 -6.63 -5.04
C GLY A 531 -14.24 -5.47 -4.92
N LEU A 532 -13.79 -4.88 -6.03
CA LEU A 532 -12.93 -3.70 -6.03
C LEU A 532 -13.56 -2.54 -5.25
N ILE A 533 -12.79 -1.97 -4.33
CA ILE A 533 -13.29 -0.86 -3.51
C ILE A 533 -12.58 0.44 -3.93
N ARG A 534 -13.36 1.51 -4.08
CA ARG A 534 -12.89 2.86 -4.38
C ARG A 534 -13.50 3.85 -3.39
N PRO A 535 -12.69 4.70 -2.74
CA PRO A 535 -13.22 5.63 -1.74
C PRO A 535 -14.11 6.69 -2.41
N VAL A 536 -15.14 7.13 -1.70
CA VAL A 536 -15.84 8.38 -1.98
C VAL A 536 -15.02 9.52 -1.38
N ILE A 537 -14.63 10.47 -2.22
CA ILE A 537 -13.83 11.64 -1.87
C ILE A 537 -14.69 12.89 -2.01
N ARG A 538 -14.75 13.68 -0.93
CA ARG A 538 -15.43 14.96 -0.92
C ARG A 538 -14.50 16.03 -1.49
N ILE A 539 -14.96 16.71 -2.54
CA ILE A 539 -14.26 17.83 -3.18
C ILE A 539 -14.86 19.16 -2.70
N ASP A 540 -14.02 20.05 -2.17
CA ASP A 540 -14.38 21.43 -1.84
C ASP A 540 -13.46 22.40 -2.59
N LEU A 541 -13.97 22.94 -3.71
CA LEU A 541 -13.21 23.85 -4.58
C LEU A 541 -12.94 25.23 -3.94
N ASN A 542 -13.55 25.54 -2.79
CA ASN A 542 -13.32 26.80 -2.08
C ASN A 542 -12.18 26.72 -1.06
N ARG A 543 -11.61 25.53 -0.85
CA ARG A 543 -10.50 25.30 0.09
C ARG A 543 -9.16 25.70 -0.51
N ALA A 544 -8.17 25.82 0.38
CA ALA A 544 -6.77 25.95 -0.02
C ALA A 544 -6.33 24.72 -0.86
N ALA A 545 -5.31 24.91 -1.69
CA ALA A 545 -4.90 23.93 -2.70
C ALA A 545 -4.51 22.55 -2.13
N ASP A 546 -4.08 22.48 -0.87
CA ASP A 546 -3.69 21.27 -0.15
C ASP A 546 -4.84 20.64 0.66
N ALA A 547 -6.07 21.17 0.54
CA ALA A 547 -7.24 20.75 1.30
C ALA A 547 -8.52 20.62 0.44
N VAL A 548 -8.39 20.53 -0.88
CA VAL A 548 -9.51 20.40 -1.82
C VAL A 548 -10.19 19.03 -1.71
N PHE A 549 -9.41 17.98 -1.48
CA PHE A 549 -9.88 16.60 -1.40
C PHE A 549 -9.90 16.13 0.05
N SER A 550 -11.01 15.55 0.50
CA SER A 550 -11.14 15.05 1.87
C SER A 550 -11.85 13.70 1.88
N PHE A 551 -11.44 12.85 2.82
CA PHE A 551 -12.06 11.56 3.07
C PHE A 551 -12.79 11.59 4.39
N HIS A 552 -13.98 11.00 4.38
CA HIS A 552 -14.93 11.01 5.46
C HIS A 552 -15.54 9.60 5.55
N PRO A 553 -15.31 8.87 6.65
CA PRO A 553 -15.87 7.53 6.83
C PRO A 553 -17.40 7.50 6.69
N GLU A 554 -18.08 8.57 7.11
CA GLU A 554 -19.53 8.72 7.04
C GLU A 554 -20.08 8.88 5.61
N ASP A 555 -19.22 9.24 4.64
CA ASP A 555 -19.62 9.39 3.25
C ASP A 555 -19.57 8.08 2.46
N GLN A 556 -19.08 6.99 3.06
CA GLN A 556 -18.88 5.71 2.37
C GLN A 556 -20.12 4.81 2.45
N SER A 557 -20.35 4.04 1.39
CA SER A 557 -21.42 3.03 1.29
C SER A 557 -20.85 1.69 0.85
N PHE A 558 -19.96 1.12 1.67
CA PHE A 558 -19.41 -0.22 1.48
C PHE A 558 -20.49 -1.28 1.65
#